data_AF-A0A372LAB2-F1
#
_entry.id   AF-A0A372LAB2-F1
#
_cell.length_a   1.000
_cell.length_b   1.000
_cell.length_c   1.000
_cell.angle_alpha   90.00
_cell.angle_beta   90.00
_cell.angle_gamma   90.00
#
_symmetry.space_group_name_H-M   'P 1'
#
loop_
_entity.id
_entity.type
_entity.pdbx_description
1 polymer ?
#
loop_
_entity_poly.entity_id
_entity_poly.type
_entity_poly.pdbx_seq_one_letter_code
_entity_poly.pdbx_strand_id
1 'polypeptide(L)'
;MTWLITFSDAALYFCYSLLLGSCLLASLHENKRVPIDFSNRFLVILAMLIPLLAFVPVLEILIRFSANRETSVVITSVLLHSRTGTTWLAVLTVSIFLVLFLVNMDIHTSRMHAGIILLWIILLAFIICWSGHIASLSPIWGYLANTLHFISMAFWTGVLLMISWKSTGDSNWDVFRKWFTPFALTCVFLILLAGIILMEYTVPEYLNSWLLPYGEALLLKHLLYALVLIFGFINGFVQKKQMNKNWLRAESGLLLIVYIVTAFMSQSVPPKDVSYTIDTAGISPIIMAITGDEWDSQYSVGLAWNLKMMIFVGISILITVSMSQVYEHKTRPYLFALFGCLLVLALFFTILLSIVPLT
;
A
#
# COMPACT_ATOMS: atom_id res chain seq x y z
N MET A 1 -14.50 7.09 12.72
CA MET A 1 -13.05 7.23 12.97
C MET A 1 -12.22 6.35 12.04
N THR A 2 -12.57 5.07 11.86
CA THR A 2 -11.84 4.11 10.99
C THR A 2 -11.51 4.63 9.58
N TRP A 3 -12.47 5.22 8.87
CA TRP A 3 -12.22 5.78 7.54
C TRP A 3 -11.27 6.97 7.54
N LEU A 4 -11.32 7.82 8.57
CA LEU A 4 -10.39 8.95 8.69
C LEU A 4 -8.95 8.46 8.83
N ILE A 5 -8.73 7.43 9.64
CA ILE A 5 -7.40 6.83 9.82
C ILE A 5 -6.96 6.12 8.55
N THR A 6 -7.85 5.37 7.91
CA THR A 6 -7.59 4.70 6.61
C THR A 6 -7.11 5.70 5.56
N PHE A 7 -7.79 6.84 5.41
CA PHE A 7 -7.36 7.87 4.47
C PHE A 7 -6.06 8.56 4.90
N SER A 8 -5.84 8.73 6.20
CA SER A 8 -4.58 9.29 6.72
C SER A 8 -3.39 8.38 6.43
N ASP A 9 -3.53 7.07 6.68
CA ASP A 9 -2.51 6.06 6.40
C ASP A 9 -2.23 5.92 4.90
N ALA A 10 -3.26 5.92 4.06
CA ALA A 10 -3.08 5.92 2.61
C ALA A 10 -2.35 7.19 2.13
N ALA A 11 -2.68 8.36 2.69
CA ALA A 11 -2.00 9.61 2.40
C ALA A 11 -0.54 9.62 2.90
N LEU A 12 -0.25 8.96 4.04
CA LEU A 12 1.13 8.74 4.51
C LEU A 12 1.92 7.93 3.50
N TYR A 13 1.39 6.78 3.06
CA TYR A 13 2.05 5.93 2.08
C TYR A 13 2.33 6.70 0.78
N PHE A 14 1.40 7.54 0.35
CA PHE A 14 1.58 8.42 -0.78
C PHE A 14 2.70 9.46 -0.56
N CYS A 15 2.74 10.13 0.60
CA CYS A 15 3.79 11.11 0.93
C CYS A 15 5.18 10.48 0.94
N TYR A 16 5.35 9.32 1.61
CA TYR A 16 6.62 8.59 1.61
C TYR A 16 7.04 8.17 0.21
N SER A 17 6.11 7.70 -0.62
CA SER A 17 6.39 7.29 -1.99
C SER A 17 6.91 8.46 -2.82
N LEU A 18 6.22 9.60 -2.78
CA LEU A 18 6.64 10.79 -3.52
C LEU A 18 8.02 11.30 -3.04
N LEU A 19 8.27 11.32 -1.73
CA LEU A 19 9.55 11.74 -1.17
C LEU A 19 10.69 10.80 -1.57
N LEU A 20 10.54 9.48 -1.37
CA LEU A 20 11.55 8.48 -1.72
C LEU A 20 11.81 8.46 -3.24
N GLY A 21 10.76 8.49 -4.05
CA GLY A 21 10.86 8.53 -5.51
C GLY A 21 11.58 9.78 -6.01
N SER A 22 11.20 10.96 -5.50
CA SER A 22 11.84 12.24 -5.86
C SER A 22 13.31 12.26 -5.48
N CYS A 23 13.65 11.83 -4.26
CA CYS A 23 15.03 11.84 -3.77
C CYS A 23 15.90 10.81 -4.46
N LEU A 24 15.36 9.63 -4.78
CA LEU A 24 16.08 8.63 -5.57
C LEU A 24 16.41 9.18 -6.96
N LEU A 25 15.42 9.75 -7.66
CA LEU A 25 15.61 10.34 -8.99
C LEU A 25 16.57 11.55 -8.95
N ALA A 26 16.55 12.34 -7.89
CA ALA A 26 17.47 13.45 -7.68
C ALA A 26 18.92 13.01 -7.41
N SER A 27 19.09 11.84 -6.78
CA SER A 27 20.41 11.25 -6.47
C SER A 27 21.09 10.61 -7.70
N LEU A 28 20.35 10.31 -8.75
CA LEU A 28 20.89 9.76 -10.00
C LEU A 28 21.59 10.84 -10.85
N HIS A 29 22.54 10.42 -11.67
CA HIS A 29 23.12 11.30 -12.70
C HIS A 29 22.04 11.75 -13.69
N GLU A 30 22.15 12.99 -14.20
CA GLU A 30 21.18 13.57 -15.15
C GLU A 30 20.98 12.72 -16.40
N ASN A 31 22.07 12.11 -16.90
CA ASN A 31 22.04 11.24 -18.07
C ASN A 31 21.26 9.92 -17.85
N LYS A 32 20.91 9.59 -16.61
CA LYS A 32 20.17 8.36 -16.26
C LYS A 32 18.67 8.58 -16.01
N ARG A 33 18.20 9.83 -15.98
CA ARG A 33 16.81 10.16 -15.68
C ARG A 33 16.12 10.83 -16.85
N VAL A 34 14.81 10.62 -16.93
CA VAL A 34 13.93 11.46 -17.75
C VAL A 34 13.89 12.85 -17.11
N PRO A 35 13.85 13.95 -17.88
CA PRO A 35 13.65 15.28 -17.33
C PRO A 35 12.35 15.32 -16.51
N ILE A 36 12.45 15.74 -15.27
CA ILE A 36 11.34 15.87 -14.32
C ILE A 36 11.34 17.27 -13.72
N ASP A 37 10.16 17.84 -13.55
CA ASP A 37 9.99 19.16 -12.96
C ASP A 37 9.22 19.07 -11.64
N PHE A 38 9.91 19.37 -10.54
CA PHE A 38 9.31 19.52 -9.22
C PHE A 38 10.15 20.47 -8.36
N SER A 39 9.48 21.25 -7.52
CA SER A 39 10.13 22.22 -6.64
C SER A 39 10.53 21.60 -5.31
N ASN A 40 11.53 22.17 -4.65
CA ASN A 40 11.91 21.76 -3.31
C ASN A 40 10.79 22.05 -2.28
N ARG A 41 9.98 23.10 -2.50
CA ARG A 41 8.79 23.42 -1.70
C ARG A 41 7.78 22.27 -1.67
N PHE A 42 7.63 21.55 -2.79
CA PHE A 42 6.77 20.36 -2.84
C PHE A 42 7.24 19.29 -1.85
N LEU A 43 8.56 19.04 -1.74
CA LEU A 43 9.10 18.09 -0.76
C LEU A 43 8.92 18.57 0.67
N VAL A 44 9.10 19.87 0.93
CA VAL A 44 8.85 20.47 2.26
C VAL A 44 7.41 20.23 2.70
N ILE A 45 6.43 20.44 1.81
CA ILE A 45 5.01 20.19 2.10
C ILE A 45 4.77 18.73 2.44
N LEU A 46 5.31 17.79 1.65
CA LEU A 46 5.18 16.36 1.92
C LEU A 46 5.80 15.97 3.28
N ALA A 47 6.98 16.51 3.60
CA ALA A 47 7.64 16.26 4.88
C ALA A 47 6.86 16.81 6.08
N MET A 48 6.20 17.98 5.94
CA MET A 48 5.31 18.52 6.98
C MET A 48 4.01 17.72 7.13
N LEU A 49 3.49 17.13 6.06
CA LEU A 49 2.28 16.32 6.10
C LEU A 49 2.48 15.00 6.86
N ILE A 50 3.68 14.41 6.85
CA ILE A 50 3.96 13.14 7.54
C ILE A 50 3.56 13.18 9.03
N PRO A 51 4.09 14.08 9.89
CA PRO A 51 3.73 14.08 11.31
C PRO A 51 2.27 14.48 11.55
N LEU A 52 1.66 15.27 10.65
CA LEU A 52 0.24 15.64 10.74
C LEU A 52 -0.67 14.42 10.50
N LEU A 53 -0.40 13.66 9.44
CA LEU A 53 -1.17 12.46 9.11
C LEU A 53 -0.92 11.33 10.12
N ALA A 54 0.33 11.16 10.57
CA ALA A 54 0.70 10.20 11.61
C ALA A 54 0.10 10.51 12.98
N PHE A 55 -0.42 11.74 13.20
CA PHE A 55 -1.11 12.10 14.43
C PHE A 55 -2.53 11.53 14.52
N VAL A 56 -3.16 11.17 13.40
CA VAL A 56 -4.58 10.74 13.38
C VAL A 56 -4.81 9.49 14.26
N PRO A 57 -3.99 8.42 14.21
CA PRO A 57 -4.12 7.31 15.16
C PRO A 57 -3.90 7.71 16.63
N VAL A 58 -2.99 8.66 16.90
CA VAL A 58 -2.74 9.18 18.26
C VAL A 58 -3.98 9.91 18.78
N LEU A 59 -4.60 10.73 17.94
CA LEU A 59 -5.83 11.45 18.25
C LEU A 59 -6.99 10.50 18.59
N GLU A 60 -7.12 9.38 17.87
CA GLU A 60 -8.12 8.38 18.20
C GLU A 60 -7.90 7.81 19.61
N ILE A 61 -6.66 7.43 19.96
CA ILE A 61 -6.34 6.91 21.29
C ILE A 61 -6.67 7.96 22.35
N LEU A 62 -6.32 9.23 22.12
CA LEU A 62 -6.65 10.33 23.04
C LEU A 62 -8.17 10.45 23.26
N ILE A 63 -8.97 10.40 22.20
CA ILE A 63 -10.44 10.51 22.27
C ILE A 63 -11.04 9.30 23.00
N ARG A 64 -10.55 8.08 22.74
CA ARG A 64 -11.08 6.87 23.38
C ARG A 64 -10.77 6.81 24.88
N PHE A 65 -9.60 7.32 25.30
CA PHE A 65 -9.15 7.27 26.70
C PHE A 65 -9.56 8.47 27.55
N SER A 66 -10.10 9.55 26.95
CA SER A 66 -10.47 10.78 27.67
C SER A 66 -11.79 10.70 28.43
N ALA A 67 -12.66 9.74 28.11
CA ALA A 67 -14.06 9.75 28.56
C ALA A 67 -14.28 9.80 30.08
N ASN A 68 -13.32 9.35 30.91
CA ASN A 68 -13.43 9.31 32.37
C ASN A 68 -12.12 9.63 33.11
N ARG A 69 -11.21 10.38 32.49
CA ARG A 69 -9.86 10.64 33.05
C ARG A 69 -9.46 12.10 32.88
N GLU A 70 -8.61 12.57 33.77
CA GLU A 70 -8.04 13.92 33.67
C GLU A 70 -7.23 14.07 32.37
N THR A 71 -7.51 15.13 31.59
CA THR A 71 -6.93 15.35 30.26
C THR A 71 -5.40 15.36 30.26
N SER A 72 -4.79 15.97 31.29
CA SER A 72 -3.33 16.04 31.48
C SER A 72 -2.70 14.65 31.59
N VAL A 73 -3.31 13.77 32.39
CA VAL A 73 -2.89 12.38 32.60
C VAL A 73 -3.03 11.56 31.32
N VAL A 74 -4.15 11.72 30.60
CA VAL A 74 -4.38 11.02 29.32
C VAL A 74 -3.36 11.43 28.26
N ILE A 75 -3.13 12.73 28.07
CA ILE A 75 -2.14 13.23 27.11
C ILE A 75 -0.74 12.69 27.44
N THR A 76 -0.32 12.78 28.70
CA THR A 76 1.00 12.32 29.14
C THR A 76 1.16 10.80 28.97
N SER A 77 0.13 10.04 29.32
CA SER A 77 0.13 8.59 29.17
C SER A 77 0.19 8.18 27.69
N VAL A 78 -0.67 8.76 26.84
CA VAL A 78 -0.71 8.41 25.42
C VAL A 78 0.56 8.85 24.72
N LEU A 79 1.03 10.08 24.89
CA LEU A 79 2.20 10.58 24.16
C LEU A 79 3.52 9.96 24.63
N LEU A 80 3.72 9.80 25.94
CA LEU A 80 5.02 9.38 26.48
C LEU A 80 5.11 7.90 26.84
N HIS A 81 3.98 7.22 27.07
CA HIS A 81 3.98 5.82 27.53
C HIS A 81 3.37 4.83 26.54
N SER A 82 2.61 5.29 25.53
CA SER A 82 2.16 4.42 24.46
C SER A 82 3.19 4.30 23.34
N ARG A 83 3.27 3.13 22.70
CA ARG A 83 4.14 2.89 21.54
C ARG A 83 3.78 3.84 20.39
N THR A 84 2.48 4.05 20.13
CA THR A 84 2.00 4.93 19.06
C THR A 84 2.41 6.39 19.30
N GLY A 85 2.23 6.89 20.53
CA GLY A 85 2.57 8.27 20.89
C GLY A 85 4.08 8.55 20.87
N THR A 86 4.88 7.67 21.46
CA THR A 86 6.35 7.80 21.45
C THR A 86 6.92 7.72 20.03
N THR A 87 6.37 6.86 19.18
CA THR A 87 6.73 6.80 17.76
C THR A 87 6.34 8.09 17.04
N TRP A 88 5.15 8.62 17.29
CA TRP A 88 4.72 9.89 16.68
C TRP A 88 5.63 11.06 17.10
N LEU A 89 6.05 11.13 18.36
CA LEU A 89 7.02 12.14 18.81
C LEU A 89 8.35 12.01 18.07
N ALA A 90 8.86 10.79 17.90
CA ALA A 90 10.07 10.56 17.12
C ALA A 90 9.90 10.96 15.64
N VAL A 91 8.76 10.63 15.01
CA VAL A 91 8.42 11.07 13.64
C VAL A 91 8.37 12.59 13.55
N LEU A 92 7.74 13.27 14.52
CA LEU A 92 7.68 14.73 14.58
C LEU A 92 9.08 15.34 14.65
N THR A 93 9.92 14.86 15.59
CA THR A 93 11.29 15.36 15.76
C THR A 93 12.10 15.19 14.48
N VAL A 94 12.12 13.99 13.90
CA VAL A 94 12.90 13.71 12.68
C VAL A 94 12.33 14.48 11.48
N SER A 95 11.00 14.66 11.40
CA SER A 95 10.37 15.46 10.34
C SER A 95 10.73 16.94 10.44
N ILE A 96 10.87 17.50 11.66
CA ILE A 96 11.37 18.87 11.86
C ILE A 96 12.78 19.01 11.28
N PHE A 97 13.68 18.08 11.58
CA PHE A 97 15.03 18.09 11.00
C PHE A 97 14.99 17.94 9.48
N LEU A 98 14.19 17.00 8.94
CA LEU A 98 14.03 16.84 7.51
C LEU A 98 13.54 18.12 6.82
N VAL A 99 12.55 18.81 7.41
CA VAL A 99 12.04 20.09 6.90
C VAL A 99 13.12 21.18 6.93
N LEU A 100 13.88 21.29 8.03
CA LEU A 100 15.00 22.23 8.12
C LEU A 100 16.06 21.93 7.05
N PHE A 101 16.40 20.66 6.85
CA PHE A 101 17.30 20.24 5.77
C PHE A 101 16.74 20.66 4.41
N LEU A 102 15.49 20.32 4.09
CA LEU A 102 14.89 20.67 2.81
C LEU A 102 14.81 22.18 2.59
N VAL A 103 14.49 23.00 3.59
CA VAL A 103 14.43 24.46 3.42
C VAL A 103 15.81 25.07 3.13
N ASN A 104 16.88 24.54 3.75
CA ASN A 104 18.23 25.09 3.62
C ASN A 104 19.06 24.44 2.49
N MET A 105 18.68 23.25 2.03
CA MET A 105 19.41 22.47 1.04
C MET A 105 18.51 22.14 -0.14
N ASP A 106 18.78 22.76 -1.29
CA ASP A 106 18.10 22.41 -2.53
C ASP A 106 18.60 21.06 -3.05
N ILE A 107 17.64 20.14 -3.23
CA ILE A 107 17.87 18.79 -3.71
C ILE A 107 18.49 18.73 -5.12
N HIS A 108 18.28 19.78 -5.93
CA HIS A 108 18.79 19.86 -7.29
C HIS A 108 20.24 20.37 -7.35
N THR A 109 20.74 21.01 -6.28
CA THR A 109 22.09 21.60 -6.26
C THR A 109 23.18 20.55 -6.25
N SER A 110 23.00 19.44 -5.53
CA SER A 110 23.99 18.36 -5.53
C SER A 110 23.40 17.01 -5.10
N ARG A 111 23.88 15.94 -5.75
CA ARG A 111 23.48 14.55 -5.46
C ARG A 111 23.75 14.14 -4.02
N MET A 112 24.74 14.74 -3.36
CA MET A 112 25.00 14.49 -1.94
C MET A 112 23.85 14.99 -1.07
N HIS A 113 23.28 16.15 -1.38
CA HIS A 113 22.11 16.69 -0.67
C HIS A 113 20.92 15.76 -0.82
N ALA A 114 20.63 15.32 -2.04
CA ALA A 114 19.58 14.33 -2.32
C ALA A 114 19.79 13.01 -1.57
N GLY A 115 21.04 12.52 -1.50
CA GLY A 115 21.39 11.32 -0.75
C GLY A 115 21.19 11.45 0.77
N ILE A 116 21.59 12.59 1.36
CA ILE A 116 21.39 12.85 2.80
C ILE A 116 19.90 12.94 3.12
N ILE A 117 19.12 13.67 2.31
CA ILE A 117 17.65 13.75 2.46
C ILE A 117 17.02 12.36 2.33
N LEU A 118 17.48 11.53 1.38
CA LEU A 118 17.01 10.16 1.23
C LEU A 118 17.24 9.32 2.49
N LEU A 119 18.41 9.45 3.14
CA LEU A 119 18.70 8.76 4.40
C LEU A 119 17.75 9.19 5.52
N TRP A 120 17.42 10.48 5.62
CA TRP A 120 16.43 10.98 6.58
C TRP A 120 15.04 10.39 6.36
N ILE A 121 14.60 10.28 5.10
CA ILE A 121 13.29 9.70 4.77
C ILE A 121 13.28 8.19 5.07
N ILE A 122 14.37 7.48 4.79
CA ILE A 122 14.53 6.07 5.16
C ILE A 122 14.46 5.91 6.69
N LEU A 123 15.17 6.76 7.46
CA LEU A 123 15.09 6.76 8.91
C LEU A 123 13.65 6.98 9.40
N LEU A 124 12.92 7.94 8.82
CA LEU A 124 11.49 8.15 9.10
C LEU A 124 10.65 6.90 8.80
N ALA A 125 10.98 6.16 7.73
CA ALA A 125 10.27 4.93 7.37
C ALA A 125 10.51 3.81 8.40
N PHE A 126 11.75 3.67 8.92
CA PHE A 126 12.04 2.76 10.03
C PHE A 126 11.24 3.15 11.29
N ILE A 127 11.25 4.44 11.65
CA ILE A 127 10.54 4.91 12.86
C ILE A 127 9.04 4.64 12.74
N ILE A 128 8.38 5.01 11.63
CA ILE A 128 6.93 4.80 11.51
C ILE A 128 6.56 3.31 11.48
N CYS A 129 7.39 2.45 10.89
CA CYS A 129 7.12 1.02 10.86
C CYS A 129 7.23 0.35 12.24
N TRP A 130 7.86 1.02 13.22
CA TRP A 130 7.99 0.54 14.60
C TRP A 130 6.67 0.57 15.37
N SER A 131 5.79 1.54 15.09
CA SER A 131 4.46 1.61 15.71
C SER A 131 3.46 0.62 15.12
N GLY A 132 3.77 -0.01 13.98
CA GLY A 132 2.86 -0.92 13.30
C GLY A 132 2.50 -2.15 14.14
N HIS A 133 1.22 -2.56 14.09
CA HIS A 133 0.69 -3.72 14.83
C HIS A 133 1.43 -5.05 14.56
N ILE A 134 2.10 -5.18 13.40
CA ILE A 134 2.91 -6.35 13.08
C ILE A 134 4.18 -6.40 13.96
N ALA A 135 4.78 -5.26 14.29
CA ALA A 135 5.93 -5.18 15.19
C ALA A 135 5.57 -5.52 16.65
N SER A 136 4.28 -5.62 17.00
CA SER A 136 3.85 -6.22 18.27
C SER A 136 3.69 -7.75 18.20
N LEU A 137 3.44 -8.32 17.02
CA LEU A 137 3.28 -9.78 16.85
C LEU A 137 4.63 -10.50 16.77
N SER A 138 5.61 -9.89 16.08
CA SER A 138 6.99 -10.38 15.98
C SER A 138 7.95 -9.18 15.98
N PRO A 139 8.57 -8.84 17.13
CA PRO A 139 9.30 -7.57 17.29
C PRO A 139 10.46 -7.36 16.33
N ILE A 140 11.14 -8.42 15.90
CA ILE A 140 12.30 -8.32 15.01
C ILE A 140 11.90 -8.64 13.58
N TRP A 141 11.44 -9.86 13.32
CA TRP A 141 11.14 -10.31 11.95
C TRP A 141 9.92 -9.62 11.37
N GLY A 142 8.86 -9.42 12.16
CA GLY A 142 7.67 -8.68 11.73
C GLY A 142 7.99 -7.21 11.42
N TYR A 143 8.81 -6.57 12.27
CA TYR A 143 9.25 -5.20 12.03
C TYR A 143 10.13 -5.06 10.78
N LEU A 144 11.14 -5.91 10.61
CA LEU A 144 12.04 -5.87 9.46
C LEU A 144 11.31 -6.18 8.16
N ALA A 145 10.44 -7.20 8.15
CA ALA A 145 9.62 -7.53 7.00
C ALA A 145 8.65 -6.39 6.66
N ASN A 146 7.97 -5.80 7.66
CA ASN A 146 7.10 -4.64 7.44
C ASN A 146 7.86 -3.45 6.85
N THR A 147 9.03 -3.14 7.40
CA THR A 147 9.86 -2.03 6.92
C THR A 147 10.37 -2.27 5.50
N LEU A 148 10.86 -3.48 5.21
CA LEU A 148 11.33 -3.86 3.88
C LEU A 148 10.20 -3.80 2.85
N HIS A 149 9.03 -4.34 3.19
CA HIS A 149 7.83 -4.28 2.37
C HIS A 149 7.43 -2.82 2.09
N PHE A 150 7.35 -2.00 3.14
CA PHE A 150 6.97 -0.59 3.04
C PHE A 150 7.92 0.23 2.18
N ILE A 151 9.23 0.17 2.45
CA ILE A 151 10.25 0.92 1.71
C ILE A 151 10.32 0.45 0.25
N SER A 152 10.25 -0.86 0.00
CA SER A 152 10.28 -1.40 -1.37
C SER A 152 9.05 -0.95 -2.19
N MET A 153 7.86 -0.97 -1.59
CA MET A 153 6.65 -0.40 -2.20
C MET A 153 6.81 1.09 -2.46
N ALA A 154 7.25 1.86 -1.47
CA ALA A 154 7.34 3.31 -1.59
C ALA A 154 8.37 3.76 -2.63
N PHE A 155 9.51 3.06 -2.76
CA PHE A 155 10.47 3.30 -3.82
C PHE A 155 9.91 3.01 -5.22
N TRP A 156 9.33 1.83 -5.41
CA TRP A 156 8.80 1.42 -6.71
C TRP A 156 7.67 2.35 -7.17
N THR A 157 6.66 2.53 -6.32
CA THR A 157 5.51 3.39 -6.60
C THR A 157 5.93 4.86 -6.70
N GLY A 158 6.87 5.30 -5.85
CA GLY A 158 7.38 6.66 -5.83
C GLY A 158 8.03 7.09 -7.14
N VAL A 159 8.92 6.26 -7.67
CA VAL A 159 9.54 6.52 -8.98
C VAL A 159 8.49 6.53 -10.09
N LEU A 160 7.54 5.56 -10.08
CA LEU A 160 6.44 5.53 -11.04
C LEU A 160 5.59 6.80 -10.99
N LEU A 161 5.18 7.26 -9.81
CA LEU A 161 4.40 8.48 -9.62
C LEU A 161 5.15 9.71 -10.13
N MET A 162 6.42 9.86 -9.75
CA MET A 162 7.20 11.02 -10.20
C MET A 162 7.38 11.03 -11.71
N ILE A 163 7.73 9.90 -12.32
CA ILE A 163 7.96 9.83 -13.77
C ILE A 163 6.65 9.99 -14.55
N SER A 164 5.56 9.37 -14.12
CA SER A 164 4.28 9.41 -14.84
C SER A 164 3.58 10.78 -14.81
N TRP A 165 3.76 11.54 -13.72
CA TRP A 165 3.07 12.82 -13.50
C TRP A 165 3.97 14.05 -13.65
N LYS A 166 5.28 13.95 -13.44
CA LYS A 166 6.21 15.10 -13.45
C LYS A 166 7.24 15.09 -14.59
N SER A 167 7.24 14.09 -15.46
CA SER A 167 8.15 14.09 -16.62
C SER A 167 7.76 15.13 -17.68
N THR A 168 8.72 15.99 -18.06
CA THR A 168 8.50 17.10 -18.99
C THR A 168 8.97 16.83 -20.41
N GLY A 169 9.88 15.87 -20.61
CA GLY A 169 10.43 15.53 -21.93
C GLY A 169 10.22 14.07 -22.31
N ASP A 170 10.57 13.76 -23.56
CA ASP A 170 10.63 12.40 -24.10
C ASP A 170 12.07 11.90 -24.35
N SER A 171 13.05 12.59 -23.76
CA SER A 171 14.45 12.17 -23.78
C SER A 171 14.75 11.14 -22.69
N ASN A 172 15.81 10.35 -22.90
CA ASN A 172 16.37 9.39 -21.94
C ASN A 172 15.44 8.25 -21.47
N TRP A 173 14.28 8.03 -22.11
CA TRP A 173 13.37 6.94 -21.76
C TRP A 173 14.03 5.55 -21.81
N ASP A 174 14.86 5.31 -22.82
CA ASP A 174 15.59 4.04 -22.96
C ASP A 174 16.59 3.84 -21.83
N VAL A 175 17.28 4.92 -21.42
CA VAL A 175 18.24 4.86 -20.31
C VAL A 175 17.50 4.64 -18.98
N PHE A 176 16.41 5.38 -18.76
CA PHE A 176 15.55 5.21 -17.60
C PHE A 176 15.08 3.76 -17.47
N ARG A 177 14.53 3.18 -18.54
CA ARG A 177 14.03 1.80 -18.51
C ARG A 177 15.12 0.78 -18.17
N LYS A 178 16.33 0.93 -18.73
CA LYS A 178 17.44 -0.01 -18.52
C LYS A 178 17.81 -0.20 -17.05
N TRP A 179 17.70 0.84 -16.22
CA TRP A 179 17.96 0.72 -14.78
C TRP A 179 16.68 0.56 -13.96
N PHE A 180 15.58 1.19 -14.38
CA PHE A 180 14.34 1.16 -13.61
C PHE A 180 13.67 -0.20 -13.67
N THR A 181 13.69 -0.90 -14.81
CA THR A 181 13.11 -2.25 -14.91
C THR A 181 13.75 -3.24 -13.92
N PRO A 182 15.08 -3.42 -13.86
CA PRO A 182 15.68 -4.30 -12.86
C PRO A 182 15.47 -3.79 -11.43
N PHE A 183 15.46 -2.48 -11.20
CA PHE A 183 15.14 -1.90 -9.89
C PHE A 183 13.72 -2.25 -9.43
N ALA A 184 12.73 -2.06 -10.30
CA ALA A 184 11.32 -2.37 -10.03
C ALA A 184 11.12 -3.87 -9.78
N LEU A 185 11.78 -4.74 -10.55
CA LEU A 185 11.76 -6.19 -10.32
C LEU A 185 12.33 -6.55 -8.95
N THR A 186 13.44 -5.93 -8.54
CA THR A 186 14.00 -6.12 -7.19
C THR A 186 13.02 -5.66 -6.12
N CYS A 187 12.40 -4.48 -6.27
CA CYS A 187 11.38 -4.02 -5.33
C CYS A 187 10.21 -5.02 -5.26
N VAL A 188 9.64 -5.44 -6.39
CA VAL A 188 8.55 -6.43 -6.44
C VAL A 188 8.96 -7.73 -5.74
N PHE A 189 10.16 -8.24 -6.00
CA PHE A 189 10.67 -9.42 -5.32
C PHE A 189 10.75 -9.25 -3.79
N LEU A 190 11.29 -8.12 -3.32
CA LEU A 190 11.37 -7.82 -1.89
C LEU A 190 9.99 -7.65 -1.25
N ILE A 191 9.03 -7.05 -1.98
CA ILE A 191 7.64 -6.92 -1.55
C ILE A 191 6.99 -8.29 -1.38
N LEU A 192 7.15 -9.19 -2.36
CA LEU A 192 6.61 -10.55 -2.29
C LEU A 192 7.24 -11.35 -1.14
N LEU A 193 8.58 -11.32 -1.03
CA LEU A 193 9.29 -12.02 0.05
C LEU A 193 8.86 -11.52 1.43
N ALA A 194 8.87 -10.21 1.63
CA ALA A 194 8.45 -9.62 2.89
C ALA A 194 6.96 -9.85 3.15
N GLY A 195 6.11 -9.80 2.11
CA GLY A 195 4.68 -10.07 2.21
C GLY A 195 4.36 -11.48 2.69
N ILE A 196 5.08 -12.49 2.18
CA ILE A 196 4.96 -13.89 2.63
C ILE A 196 5.33 -14.02 4.11
N ILE A 197 6.45 -13.42 4.53
CA ILE A 197 6.89 -13.41 5.94
C ILE A 197 5.82 -12.73 6.82
N LEU A 198 5.24 -11.62 6.35
CA LEU A 198 4.20 -10.92 7.09
C LEU A 198 2.94 -11.78 7.24
N MET A 199 2.53 -12.49 6.18
CA MET A 199 1.36 -13.37 6.22
C MET A 199 1.51 -14.50 7.23
N GLU A 200 2.72 -15.05 7.42
CA GLU A 200 2.99 -16.05 8.47
C GLU A 200 2.61 -15.54 9.87
N TYR A 201 2.79 -14.24 10.13
CA TYR A 201 2.50 -13.63 11.44
C TYR A 201 1.09 -13.06 11.55
N THR A 202 0.50 -12.61 10.45
CA THR A 202 -0.81 -11.93 10.46
C THR A 202 -1.98 -12.82 10.09
N VAL A 203 -1.77 -13.79 9.20
CA VAL A 203 -2.81 -14.64 8.61
C VAL A 203 -2.26 -16.05 8.33
N PRO A 204 -1.91 -16.83 9.37
CA PRO A 204 -1.45 -18.21 9.19
C PRO A 204 -2.53 -19.10 8.57
N GLU A 205 -3.81 -18.83 8.87
CA GLU A 205 -4.96 -19.53 8.32
C GLU A 205 -5.57 -18.77 7.13
N TYR A 206 -4.82 -18.65 6.03
CA TYR A 206 -5.19 -17.79 4.90
C TYR A 206 -6.61 -18.02 4.35
N LEU A 207 -7.03 -19.27 4.17
CA LEU A 207 -8.38 -19.59 3.67
C LEU A 207 -9.47 -19.22 4.68
N ASN A 208 -9.31 -19.63 5.94
CA ASN A 208 -10.28 -19.33 7.01
C ASN A 208 -10.40 -17.82 7.26
N SER A 209 -9.31 -17.07 7.06
CA SER A 209 -9.29 -15.62 7.23
C SER A 209 -10.26 -14.86 6.30
N TRP A 210 -10.69 -15.46 5.20
CA TRP A 210 -11.66 -14.85 4.28
C TRP A 210 -13.04 -14.65 4.92
N LEU A 211 -13.29 -15.27 6.08
CA LEU A 211 -14.46 -14.99 6.92
C LEU A 211 -14.39 -13.63 7.64
N LEU A 212 -13.22 -12.98 7.63
CA LEU A 212 -12.94 -11.77 8.40
C LEU A 212 -12.54 -10.61 7.47
N PRO A 213 -12.88 -9.34 7.82
CA PRO A 213 -12.59 -8.18 6.97
C PRO A 213 -11.12 -8.04 6.55
N TYR A 214 -10.18 -8.44 7.42
CA TYR A 214 -8.75 -8.40 7.12
C TYR A 214 -8.38 -9.37 5.99
N GLY A 215 -8.88 -10.61 6.04
CA GLY A 215 -8.57 -11.64 5.04
C GLY A 215 -9.20 -11.34 3.69
N GLU A 216 -10.43 -10.79 3.69
CA GLU A 216 -11.08 -10.25 2.49
C GLU A 216 -10.26 -9.13 1.84
N ALA A 217 -9.83 -8.15 2.64
CA ALA A 217 -8.99 -7.06 2.14
C ALA A 217 -7.63 -7.55 1.65
N LEU A 218 -7.04 -8.55 2.30
CA LEU A 218 -5.80 -9.21 1.85
C LEU A 218 -6.00 -9.93 0.50
N LEU A 219 -7.09 -10.67 0.33
CA LEU A 219 -7.45 -11.31 -0.95
C LEU A 219 -7.62 -10.26 -2.06
N LEU A 220 -8.38 -9.20 -1.79
CA LEU A 220 -8.56 -8.09 -2.73
C LEU A 220 -7.22 -7.43 -3.09
N LYS A 221 -6.32 -7.24 -2.11
CA LYS A 221 -4.97 -6.72 -2.34
C LYS A 221 -4.17 -7.62 -3.27
N HIS A 222 -4.20 -8.95 -3.10
CA HIS A 222 -3.51 -9.89 -4.00
C HIS A 222 -4.02 -9.81 -5.44
N LEU A 223 -5.35 -9.74 -5.64
CA LEU A 223 -5.95 -9.59 -6.96
C LEU A 223 -5.60 -8.25 -7.62
N LEU A 224 -5.65 -7.15 -6.86
CA LEU A 224 -5.21 -5.83 -7.33
C LEU A 224 -3.71 -5.83 -7.68
N TYR A 225 -2.88 -6.48 -6.87
CA TYR A 225 -1.44 -6.56 -7.12
C TYR A 225 -1.16 -7.35 -8.40
N ALA A 226 -1.88 -8.44 -8.66
CA ALA A 226 -1.79 -9.16 -9.93
C ALA A 226 -2.12 -8.25 -11.13
N LEU A 227 -3.16 -7.42 -11.02
CA LEU A 227 -3.48 -6.43 -12.05
C LEU A 227 -2.36 -5.38 -12.24
N VAL A 228 -1.78 -4.88 -11.14
CA VAL A 228 -0.64 -3.96 -11.21
C VAL A 228 0.57 -4.63 -11.89
N LEU A 229 0.85 -5.90 -11.59
CA LEU A 229 1.94 -6.64 -12.25
C LEU A 229 1.68 -6.83 -13.75
N ILE A 230 0.43 -6.99 -14.19
CA ILE A 230 0.08 -6.99 -15.63
C ILE A 230 0.44 -5.63 -16.26
N PHE A 231 0.11 -4.52 -15.61
CA PHE A 231 0.53 -3.18 -16.06
C PHE A 231 2.04 -3.02 -16.10
N GLY A 232 2.73 -3.44 -15.03
CA GLY A 232 4.20 -3.41 -14.95
C GLY A 232 4.85 -4.26 -16.05
N PHE A 233 4.26 -5.40 -16.40
CA PHE A 233 4.71 -6.23 -17.51
C PHE A 233 4.53 -5.54 -18.86
N ILE A 234 3.35 -4.94 -19.10
CA ILE A 234 3.07 -4.18 -20.32
C ILE A 234 4.04 -3.01 -20.48
N ASN A 235 4.25 -2.23 -19.41
CA ASN A 235 5.11 -1.04 -19.40
C ASN A 235 6.59 -1.39 -19.46
N GLY A 236 7.02 -2.45 -18.77
CA GLY A 236 8.41 -2.87 -18.70
C GLY A 236 8.91 -3.62 -19.94
N PHE A 237 8.09 -4.54 -20.48
CA PHE A 237 8.54 -5.50 -21.49
C PHE A 237 7.86 -5.36 -22.85
N VAL A 238 6.59 -4.91 -22.90
CA VAL A 238 5.84 -4.90 -24.15
C VAL A 238 5.97 -3.57 -24.90
N GLN A 239 5.91 -2.43 -24.21
CA GLN A 239 6.00 -1.09 -24.82
C GLN A 239 7.45 -0.65 -25.13
N LYS A 240 8.19 -1.44 -25.93
CA LYS A 240 9.66 -1.30 -26.09
C LYS A 240 10.15 -0.02 -26.77
N LYS A 241 9.37 0.68 -27.60
CA LYS A 241 9.90 1.77 -28.45
C LYS A 241 9.57 3.20 -28.01
N GLN A 242 8.40 3.43 -27.41
CA GLN A 242 8.01 4.73 -26.85
C GLN A 242 7.11 4.48 -25.65
N MET A 243 7.51 5.01 -24.48
CA MET A 243 6.75 4.84 -23.24
C MET A 243 5.56 5.78 -23.26
N ASN A 244 4.34 5.23 -23.24
CA ASN A 244 3.14 6.06 -23.15
C ASN A 244 2.87 6.44 -21.68
N LYS A 245 3.02 7.72 -21.34
CA LYS A 245 2.80 8.25 -19.99
C LYS A 245 1.43 7.89 -19.41
N ASN A 246 0.39 7.76 -20.23
CA ASN A 246 -0.95 7.41 -19.75
C ASN A 246 -1.02 5.97 -19.21
N TRP A 247 -0.21 5.04 -19.73
CA TRP A 247 -0.13 3.68 -19.18
C TRP A 247 0.59 3.66 -17.82
N LEU A 248 1.64 4.47 -17.65
CA LEU A 248 2.29 4.64 -16.35
C LEU A 248 1.38 5.34 -15.34
N ARG A 249 0.57 6.32 -15.78
CA ARG A 249 -0.42 6.99 -14.92
C ARG A 249 -1.50 6.02 -14.45
N ALA A 250 -2.02 5.18 -15.35
CA ALA A 250 -2.98 4.15 -15.01
C ALA A 250 -2.40 3.13 -14.00
N GLU A 251 -1.18 2.64 -14.23
CA GLU A 251 -0.45 1.78 -13.26
C GLU A 251 -0.31 2.46 -11.90
N SER A 252 0.14 3.73 -11.88
CA SER A 252 0.31 4.48 -10.64
C SER A 252 -1.00 4.71 -9.89
N GLY A 253 -2.11 4.91 -10.62
CA GLY A 253 -3.45 5.05 -10.04
C GLY A 253 -3.93 3.75 -9.37
N LEU A 254 -3.65 2.59 -9.97
CA LEU A 254 -3.95 1.29 -9.36
C LEU A 254 -3.14 1.07 -8.07
N LEU A 255 -1.88 1.49 -8.04
CA LEU A 255 -1.07 1.43 -6.82
C LEU A 255 -1.64 2.31 -5.69
N LEU A 256 -2.29 3.43 -6.00
CA LEU A 256 -3.01 4.23 -4.99
C LEU A 256 -4.22 3.48 -4.41
N ILE A 257 -4.94 2.71 -5.24
CA ILE A 257 -6.02 1.84 -4.77
C ILE A 257 -5.45 0.76 -3.83
N VAL A 258 -4.29 0.18 -4.17
CA VAL A 258 -3.58 -0.78 -3.30
C VAL A 258 -3.20 -0.14 -1.96
N TYR A 259 -2.79 1.13 -1.92
CA TYR A 259 -2.55 1.85 -0.66
C TYR A 259 -3.80 2.03 0.18
N ILE A 260 -4.96 2.33 -0.43
CA ILE A 260 -6.22 2.44 0.31
C ILE A 260 -6.60 1.10 0.94
N VAL A 261 -6.51 0.00 0.18
CA VAL A 261 -6.79 -1.35 0.72
C VAL A 261 -5.80 -1.71 1.83
N THR A 262 -4.51 -1.41 1.65
CA THR A 262 -3.49 -1.66 2.68
C THR A 262 -3.72 -0.83 3.94
N ALA A 263 -4.13 0.43 3.79
CA ALA A 263 -4.47 1.30 4.91
C ALA A 263 -5.77 0.85 5.62
N PHE A 264 -6.73 0.29 4.90
CA PHE A 264 -7.91 -0.31 5.53
C PHE A 264 -7.50 -1.55 6.38
N MET A 265 -6.56 -2.34 5.86
CA MET A 265 -6.02 -3.49 6.60
C MET A 265 -5.26 -3.08 7.87
N SER A 266 -4.61 -1.90 7.92
CA SER A 266 -3.93 -1.43 9.13
C SER A 266 -4.89 -1.19 10.30
N GLN A 267 -6.17 -0.93 9.97
CA GLN A 267 -7.26 -0.70 10.93
C GLN A 267 -8.05 -1.97 11.27
N SER A 268 -7.82 -3.06 10.52
CA SER A 268 -8.50 -4.32 10.72
C SER A 268 -7.68 -5.21 11.64
N VAL A 269 -8.33 -5.96 12.54
CA VAL A 269 -7.64 -6.90 13.44
C VAL A 269 -7.01 -8.01 12.59
N PRO A 270 -5.68 -8.21 12.65
CA PRO A 270 -5.04 -9.32 11.95
C PRO A 270 -5.52 -10.66 12.53
N PRO A 271 -6.08 -11.56 11.72
CA PRO A 271 -6.67 -12.81 12.17
C PRO A 271 -5.59 -13.89 12.35
N LYS A 272 -4.75 -13.71 13.38
CA LYS A 272 -3.74 -14.71 13.75
C LYS A 272 -4.39 -16.01 14.22
N ASP A 273 -5.51 -15.89 14.91
CA ASP A 273 -6.38 -16.99 15.34
C ASP A 273 -7.78 -16.65 14.82
N VAL A 274 -8.22 -17.37 13.78
CA VAL A 274 -9.48 -17.06 13.09
C VAL A 274 -10.65 -17.38 14.00
N SER A 275 -10.64 -18.55 14.64
CA SER A 275 -11.68 -19.01 15.57
C SER A 275 -11.90 -18.01 16.71
N TYR A 276 -10.83 -17.59 17.39
CA TYR A 276 -10.92 -16.59 18.46
C TYR A 276 -11.46 -15.24 17.96
N THR A 277 -11.07 -14.83 16.75
CA THR A 277 -11.52 -13.56 16.18
C THR A 277 -13.02 -13.62 15.81
N ILE A 278 -13.50 -14.75 15.31
CA ILE A 278 -14.93 -14.98 15.07
C ILE A 278 -15.71 -14.89 16.38
N ASP A 279 -15.25 -15.55 17.44
CA ASP A 279 -15.93 -15.56 18.75
C ASP A 279 -16.01 -14.16 19.38
N THR A 280 -15.02 -13.30 19.14
CA THR A 280 -14.90 -11.99 19.80
C THR A 280 -15.40 -10.82 18.97
N ALA A 281 -15.21 -10.85 17.65
CA ALA A 281 -15.54 -9.76 16.73
C ALA A 281 -16.63 -10.11 15.71
N GLY A 282 -16.98 -11.40 15.59
CA GLY A 282 -17.90 -11.90 14.58
C GLY A 282 -17.27 -12.00 13.18
N ILE A 283 -18.03 -12.57 12.26
CA ILE A 283 -17.66 -12.66 10.84
C ILE A 283 -17.84 -11.32 10.11
N SER A 284 -17.28 -11.23 8.91
CA SER A 284 -17.41 -10.06 8.05
C SER A 284 -18.89 -9.83 7.65
N PRO A 285 -19.34 -8.57 7.55
CA PRO A 285 -20.67 -8.26 7.03
C PRO A 285 -20.89 -8.74 5.58
N ILE A 286 -19.82 -8.83 4.78
CA ILE A 286 -19.89 -9.28 3.39
C ILE A 286 -20.19 -10.78 3.34
N ILE A 287 -19.49 -11.60 4.13
CA ILE A 287 -19.75 -13.04 4.23
C ILE A 287 -21.14 -13.29 4.79
N MET A 288 -21.54 -12.57 5.84
CA MET A 288 -22.88 -12.68 6.41
C MET A 288 -23.96 -12.40 5.35
N ALA A 289 -23.77 -11.38 4.51
CA ALA A 289 -24.70 -11.06 3.42
C ALA A 289 -24.71 -12.09 2.29
N ILE A 290 -23.59 -12.76 2.03
CA ILE A 290 -23.44 -13.74 0.93
C ILE A 290 -23.97 -15.13 1.30
N THR A 291 -23.60 -15.59 2.50
CA THR A 291 -23.84 -16.96 2.97
C THR A 291 -25.16 -17.07 3.70
N GLY A 292 -25.58 -16.03 4.45
CA GLY A 292 -26.83 -16.03 5.21
C GLY A 292 -26.83 -16.97 6.43
N ASP A 293 -25.77 -17.75 6.63
CA ASP A 293 -25.61 -18.73 7.69
C ASP A 293 -24.86 -18.15 8.90
N GLU A 294 -25.15 -18.67 10.09
CA GLU A 294 -24.34 -18.43 11.30
C GLU A 294 -23.05 -19.26 11.20
N TRP A 295 -21.98 -18.62 10.72
CA TRP A 295 -20.62 -19.16 10.82
C TRP A 295 -20.17 -19.11 12.29
N ASP A 296 -19.86 -20.27 12.84
CA ASP A 296 -19.21 -20.44 14.14
C ASP A 296 -17.72 -20.77 13.99
N SER A 297 -16.93 -20.56 15.05
CA SER A 297 -15.49 -20.81 15.15
C SER A 297 -15.10 -22.28 14.98
N GLN A 298 -16.08 -23.19 14.97
CA GLN A 298 -15.92 -24.62 14.73
C GLN A 298 -15.80 -24.96 13.24
N TYR A 299 -16.27 -24.10 12.34
CA TYR A 299 -16.22 -24.36 10.90
C TYR A 299 -14.92 -23.87 10.27
N SER A 300 -14.44 -24.63 9.29
CA SER A 300 -13.37 -24.21 8.39
C SER A 300 -13.91 -23.86 7.01
N VAL A 301 -13.16 -23.05 6.25
CA VAL A 301 -13.57 -22.63 4.90
C VAL A 301 -13.30 -23.74 3.89
N GLY A 302 -14.37 -24.27 3.30
CA GLY A 302 -14.34 -25.06 2.06
C GLY A 302 -14.72 -24.23 0.84
N LEU A 303 -14.41 -24.76 -0.34
CA LEU A 303 -14.82 -24.18 -1.62
C LEU A 303 -15.70 -25.16 -2.38
N ALA A 304 -16.87 -24.70 -2.81
CA ALA A 304 -17.83 -25.49 -3.57
C ALA A 304 -18.26 -24.77 -4.86
N TRP A 305 -18.47 -25.58 -5.90
CA TRP A 305 -19.06 -25.12 -7.14
C TRP A 305 -20.57 -24.92 -6.95
N ASN A 306 -21.02 -23.69 -7.08
CA ASN A 306 -22.43 -23.35 -7.01
C ASN A 306 -22.82 -22.37 -8.14
N LEU A 307 -24.12 -22.19 -8.34
CA LEU A 307 -24.64 -21.35 -9.43
C LEU A 307 -24.15 -19.90 -9.34
N LYS A 308 -24.10 -19.32 -8.13
CA LYS A 308 -23.66 -17.93 -7.93
C LYS A 308 -22.19 -17.78 -8.35
N MET A 309 -21.31 -18.68 -7.91
CA MET A 309 -19.92 -18.73 -8.32
C MET A 309 -19.80 -18.88 -9.85
N MET A 310 -20.52 -19.82 -10.47
CA MET A 310 -20.45 -20.05 -11.92
C MET A 310 -20.87 -18.81 -12.73
N ILE A 311 -21.88 -18.06 -12.28
CA ILE A 311 -22.27 -16.80 -12.90
C ILE A 311 -21.11 -15.79 -12.87
N PHE A 312 -20.46 -15.63 -11.72
CA PHE A 312 -19.33 -14.70 -11.58
C PHE A 312 -18.08 -15.16 -12.35
N VAL A 313 -17.85 -16.46 -12.51
CA VAL A 313 -16.85 -17.00 -13.45
C VAL A 313 -17.18 -16.58 -14.88
N GLY A 314 -18.43 -16.74 -15.32
CA GLY A 314 -18.88 -16.28 -16.65
C GLY A 314 -18.66 -14.79 -16.86
N ILE A 315 -19.01 -13.96 -15.88
CA ILE A 315 -18.77 -12.50 -15.90
C ILE A 315 -17.26 -12.21 -15.99
N SER A 316 -16.44 -12.91 -15.21
CA SER A 316 -14.97 -12.74 -15.21
C SER A 316 -14.36 -13.07 -16.57
N ILE A 317 -14.85 -14.10 -17.25
CA ILE A 317 -14.45 -14.46 -18.62
C ILE A 317 -14.84 -13.36 -19.60
N LEU A 318 -16.08 -12.87 -19.55
CA LEU A 318 -16.55 -11.80 -20.45
C LEU A 318 -15.75 -10.49 -20.27
N ILE A 319 -15.45 -10.12 -19.03
CA ILE A 319 -14.61 -8.96 -18.73
C ILE A 319 -13.19 -9.18 -19.25
N THR A 320 -12.62 -10.38 -19.08
CA THR A 320 -11.29 -10.72 -19.60
C THR A 320 -11.23 -10.57 -21.12
N VAL A 321 -12.22 -11.08 -21.86
CA VAL A 321 -12.31 -10.91 -23.32
C VAL A 321 -12.40 -9.42 -23.70
N SER A 322 -13.25 -8.66 -22.99
CA SER A 322 -13.39 -7.21 -23.21
C SER A 322 -12.07 -6.47 -22.96
N MET A 323 -11.35 -6.84 -21.90
CA MET A 323 -10.05 -6.28 -21.53
C MET A 323 -8.98 -6.59 -22.59
N SER A 324 -8.97 -7.79 -23.16
CA SER A 324 -8.11 -8.16 -24.29
C SER A 324 -8.41 -7.36 -25.55
N GLN A 325 -9.68 -7.17 -25.91
CA GLN A 325 -10.07 -6.33 -27.05
C GLN A 325 -9.63 -4.87 -26.87
N VAL A 326 -9.80 -4.31 -25.67
CA VAL A 326 -9.33 -2.95 -25.34
C VAL A 326 -7.81 -2.85 -25.48
N TYR A 327 -7.08 -3.90 -25.08
CA TYR A 327 -5.64 -3.96 -25.21
C TYR A 327 -5.16 -3.96 -26.66
N GLU A 328 -5.85 -4.65 -27.58
CA GLU A 328 -5.52 -4.66 -29.02
C GLU A 328 -5.49 -3.24 -29.61
N HIS A 329 -6.37 -2.36 -29.11
CA HIS A 329 -6.39 -0.96 -29.54
C HIS A 329 -5.26 -0.09 -28.95
N LYS A 330 -4.50 -0.57 -27.94
CA LYS A 330 -3.29 0.01 -27.29
C LYS A 330 -3.35 1.48 -26.82
N THR A 331 -4.47 2.16 -27.03
CA THR A 331 -4.63 3.61 -26.89
C THR A 331 -5.46 4.02 -25.68
N ARG A 332 -6.07 3.06 -24.98
CA ARG A 332 -7.04 3.31 -23.90
C ARG A 332 -6.62 2.70 -22.56
N PRO A 333 -5.49 3.13 -21.96
CA PRO A 333 -4.99 2.57 -20.70
C PRO A 333 -5.97 2.69 -19.54
N TYR A 334 -6.73 3.79 -19.46
CA TYR A 334 -7.72 3.99 -18.39
C TYR A 334 -8.92 3.05 -18.54
N LEU A 335 -9.35 2.75 -19.77
CA LEU A 335 -10.41 1.77 -20.01
C LEU A 335 -9.93 0.36 -19.69
N PHE A 336 -8.68 0.04 -20.02
CA PHE A 336 -8.05 -1.23 -19.63
C PHE A 336 -7.95 -1.35 -18.10
N ALA A 337 -7.58 -0.27 -17.39
CA ALA A 337 -7.58 -0.23 -15.92
C ALA A 337 -8.98 -0.44 -15.34
N LEU A 338 -10.02 0.20 -15.91
CA LEU A 338 -11.40 0.03 -15.48
C LEU A 338 -11.86 -1.43 -15.59
N PHE A 339 -11.68 -2.05 -16.76
CA PHE A 339 -12.00 -3.48 -16.94
C PHE A 339 -11.16 -4.37 -16.03
N GLY A 340 -9.89 -4.03 -15.80
CA GLY A 340 -9.05 -4.71 -14.82
C GLY A 340 -9.61 -4.65 -13.40
N CYS A 341 -10.06 -3.48 -12.95
CA CYS A 341 -10.71 -3.33 -11.63
C CYS A 341 -12.03 -4.12 -11.55
N LEU A 342 -12.83 -4.10 -12.62
CA LEU A 342 -14.06 -4.90 -12.69
C LEU A 342 -13.75 -6.41 -12.64
N LEU A 343 -12.68 -6.84 -13.31
CA LEU A 343 -12.22 -8.23 -13.26
C LEU A 343 -11.78 -8.62 -11.85
N VAL A 344 -11.03 -7.75 -11.17
CA VAL A 344 -10.62 -7.95 -9.77
C VAL A 344 -11.84 -8.13 -8.87
N LEU A 345 -12.85 -7.28 -9.00
CA LEU A 345 -14.09 -7.40 -8.23
C LEU A 345 -14.86 -8.68 -8.57
N ALA A 346 -14.96 -9.03 -9.86
CA ALA A 346 -15.64 -10.24 -10.29
C ALA A 346 -14.96 -11.50 -9.73
N LEU A 347 -13.62 -11.58 -9.79
CA LEU A 347 -12.84 -12.68 -9.22
C LEU A 347 -12.94 -12.73 -7.69
N PHE A 348 -12.91 -11.58 -7.03
CA PHE A 348 -13.10 -11.48 -5.59
C PHE A 348 -14.44 -12.09 -5.16
N PHE A 349 -15.54 -11.68 -5.81
CA PHE A 349 -16.85 -12.25 -5.54
C PHE A 349 -16.98 -13.71 -5.98
N THR A 350 -16.35 -14.14 -7.08
CA THR A 350 -16.29 -15.57 -7.45
C THR A 350 -15.77 -16.41 -6.29
N ILE A 351 -14.68 -15.96 -5.64
CA ILE A 351 -14.08 -16.69 -4.52
C ILE A 351 -15.00 -16.64 -3.31
N LEU A 352 -15.47 -15.46 -2.89
CA LEU A 352 -16.32 -15.36 -1.70
C LEU A 352 -17.64 -16.13 -1.83
N LEU A 353 -18.25 -16.12 -3.02
CA LEU A 353 -19.48 -16.86 -3.30
C LEU A 353 -19.28 -18.38 -3.35
N SER A 354 -18.03 -18.87 -3.46
CA SER A 354 -17.71 -20.29 -3.43
C SER A 354 -17.52 -20.84 -2.01
N ILE A 355 -17.43 -19.97 -1.01
CA ILE A 355 -17.17 -20.35 0.39
C ILE A 355 -18.36 -21.15 0.95
N VAL A 356 -18.07 -22.29 1.53
CA VAL A 356 -19.02 -23.16 2.25
C VAL A 356 -18.39 -23.68 3.56
N PRO A 357 -19.18 -23.94 4.61
CA PRO A 357 -18.66 -24.46 5.86
C PRO A 357 -18.21 -25.93 5.71
N LEU A 358 -17.03 -26.26 6.23
CA LEU A 358 -16.55 -27.63 6.45
C LEU A 358 -16.46 -27.89 7.95
N THR A 359 -17.05 -29.00 8.38
CA THR A 359 -16.99 -29.52 9.76
C THR A 359 -15.70 -30.27 10.05
#